data_AF-A0A950KRA6-F1
#
_entry.id   AF-A0A950KRA6-F1
#
_cell.length_a   1.000
_cell.length_b   1.000
_cell.length_c   1.000
_cell.angle_alpha   90.00
_cell.angle_beta   90.00
_cell.angle_gamma   90.00
#
_symmetry.space_group_name_H-M   'P 1'
#
loop_
_entity.id
_entity.type
_entity.pdbx_description
1 polymer ?
#
loop_
_entity_poly.entity_id
_entity_poly.type
_entity_poly.pdbx_seq_one_letter_code
_entity_poly.pdbx_strand_id
1 'polypeptide(L)'
;MSQVKAMAAAGVAALVLSGCAGLAKPPGGRGRALDPRTAGQNYLACLRANHLQVSQRGRVGLQVGQPPDGAMIVFEPTAGIAEGQQIEAKAQGAEVIGAALLYPNHTPGSELTLIENCLGQGVKEPKE
;
A
#
# COMPACT_ATOMS: atom_id res chain seq x y z
N MET A 1 17.39 16.17 74.75
CA MET A 1 18.13 16.85 73.68
C MET A 1 17.55 16.29 72.37
N SER A 2 16.43 16.81 71.86
CA SER A 2 16.28 18.00 71.00
C SER A 2 17.27 18.04 69.84
N GLN A 3 16.78 17.86 68.60
CA GLN A 3 16.94 18.75 67.41
C GLN A 3 16.26 18.05 66.18
N VAL A 4 15.10 18.56 65.71
CA VAL A 4 14.86 19.37 64.48
C VAL A 4 14.78 18.51 63.18
N LYS A 5 13.61 18.27 62.56
CA LYS A 5 12.73 19.11 61.68
C LYS A 5 13.23 19.30 60.23
N ALA A 6 12.29 19.10 59.29
CA ALA A 6 12.19 19.69 57.94
C ALA A 6 13.18 19.16 56.88
N MET A 7 12.88 19.07 55.58
CA MET A 7 11.78 19.59 54.77
C MET A 7 11.78 18.87 53.41
N ALA A 8 10.62 18.84 52.75
CA ALA A 8 10.46 18.54 51.34
C ALA A 8 11.22 19.52 50.43
N ALA A 9 11.58 19.10 49.21
CA ALA A 9 11.14 19.71 47.94
C ALA A 9 12.11 19.45 46.76
N ALA A 10 11.50 19.45 45.56
CA ALA A 10 12.07 19.63 44.23
C ALA A 10 12.93 18.47 43.69
N GLY A 11 12.49 17.66 42.72
CA GLY A 11 11.60 17.96 41.61
C GLY A 11 12.39 18.51 40.43
N VAL A 12 13.11 17.64 39.70
CA VAL A 12 13.55 17.89 38.31
C VAL A 12 13.44 16.56 37.55
N ALA A 13 12.22 16.21 37.15
CA ALA A 13 12.03 15.23 36.10
C ALA A 13 12.33 15.93 34.77
N ALA A 14 13.52 15.71 34.23
CA ALA A 14 13.87 16.13 32.89
C ALA A 14 13.02 15.31 31.90
N LEU A 15 11.83 15.83 31.58
CA LEU A 15 11.05 15.40 30.43
C LEU A 15 11.85 15.80 29.19
N VAL A 16 12.66 14.86 28.69
CA VAL A 16 13.24 14.94 27.37
C VAL A 16 12.05 14.83 26.41
N LEU A 17 11.52 15.97 25.96
CA LEU A 17 10.65 16.00 24.79
C LEU A 17 11.53 15.55 23.62
N SER A 18 11.56 14.24 23.37
CA SER A 18 11.92 13.69 22.07
C SER A 18 10.89 14.23 21.09
N GLY A 19 11.19 15.39 20.51
CA GLY A 19 10.46 15.91 19.38
C GLY A 19 10.50 14.84 18.31
N CYS A 20 9.40 14.10 18.16
CA CYS A 20 9.08 13.43 16.92
C CYS A 20 8.93 14.55 15.89
N ALA A 21 10.05 14.97 15.30
CA ALA A 21 10.04 15.73 14.09
C ALA A 21 9.24 14.89 13.11
N GLY A 22 7.99 15.29 12.89
CA GLY A 22 7.14 14.76 11.85
C GLY A 22 7.87 15.02 10.55
N LEU A 23 8.67 14.04 10.13
CA LEU A 23 9.21 13.97 8.79
C LEU A 23 8.00 13.68 7.91
N ALA A 24 7.23 14.73 7.62
CA ALA A 24 6.18 14.68 6.63
C ALA A 24 6.88 14.33 5.31
N LYS A 25 6.75 13.06 4.91
CA LYS A 25 7.27 12.57 3.63
C LYS A 25 6.76 13.53 2.55
N PRO A 26 7.65 14.12 1.73
CA PRO A 26 7.19 14.94 0.62
C PRO A 26 6.21 14.11 -0.21
N PRO A 27 5.09 14.68 -0.67
CA PRO A 27 4.17 13.97 -1.54
C PRO A 27 4.99 13.44 -2.72
N GLY A 28 4.95 12.12 -2.93
CA GLY A 28 5.62 11.45 -4.03
C GLY A 28 5.35 12.21 -5.33
N GLY A 29 6.37 12.27 -6.20
CA GLY A 29 6.39 13.11 -7.39
C GLY A 29 5.05 13.16 -8.12
N ARG A 30 4.68 14.36 -8.57
CA ARG A 30 3.47 14.61 -9.37
C ARG A 30 3.64 14.00 -10.77
N GLY A 31 3.79 12.68 -10.85
CA GLY A 31 3.61 11.94 -12.09
C GLY A 31 2.20 12.19 -12.60
N ARG A 32 2.00 12.11 -13.91
CA ARG A 32 0.65 12.09 -14.49
C ARG A 32 -0.15 11.00 -13.79
N ALA A 33 -1.39 11.30 -13.41
CA ALA A 33 -2.31 10.29 -12.92
C ALA A 33 -2.41 9.18 -13.96
N LEU A 34 -1.84 8.02 -13.65
CA LEU A 34 -2.00 6.82 -14.42
C LEU A 34 -3.32 6.22 -13.95
N ASP A 35 -4.36 6.27 -14.76
CA ASP A 35 -5.51 5.43 -14.51
C ASP A 35 -5.25 4.09 -15.19
N PRO A 36 -4.78 3.03 -14.49
CA PRO A 36 -4.54 1.72 -15.07
C PRO A 36 -5.83 1.08 -15.61
N ARG A 37 -7.02 1.67 -15.40
CA ARG A 37 -8.25 1.23 -16.07
C ARG A 37 -8.34 1.76 -17.51
N THR A 38 -7.62 2.83 -17.85
CA THR A 38 -7.67 3.51 -19.16
C THR A 38 -6.33 3.50 -19.90
N ALA A 39 -5.20 3.46 -19.19
CA ALA A 39 -3.91 3.10 -19.78
C ALA A 39 -4.00 1.63 -20.22
N GLY A 40 -3.68 1.35 -21.48
CA GLY A 40 -3.99 0.11 -22.20
C GLY A 40 -4.07 -1.13 -21.29
N GLN A 41 -5.26 -1.74 -21.24
CA GLN A 41 -5.63 -2.84 -20.32
C GLN A 41 -4.92 -4.17 -20.65
N ASN A 42 -3.64 -4.12 -21.00
CA ASN A 42 -2.82 -5.27 -21.36
C ASN A 42 -2.75 -6.29 -20.23
N TYR A 43 -2.81 -5.85 -18.97
CA TYR A 43 -2.91 -6.75 -17.83
C TYR A 43 -4.23 -7.53 -17.79
N LEU A 44 -5.40 -6.91 -18.09
CA LEU A 44 -6.67 -7.64 -18.15
C LEU A 44 -6.69 -8.66 -19.28
N ALA A 45 -6.12 -8.30 -20.43
CA ALA A 45 -5.94 -9.24 -21.53
C ALA A 45 -5.03 -10.40 -21.12
N CYS A 46 -3.90 -10.11 -20.46
CA CYS A 46 -2.98 -11.12 -19.93
C CYS A 46 -3.63 -12.04 -18.90
N LEU A 47 -4.38 -11.50 -17.93
CA LEU A 47 -5.08 -12.29 -16.91
C LEU A 47 -6.08 -13.26 -17.57
N ARG A 48 -6.87 -12.77 -18.55
CA ARG A 48 -7.83 -13.59 -19.30
C ARG A 48 -7.16 -14.63 -20.18
N ALA A 49 -6.03 -14.29 -20.81
CA ALA A 49 -5.26 -15.21 -21.63
C ALA A 49 -4.66 -16.38 -20.81
N ASN A 50 -4.40 -16.15 -19.53
CA ASN A 50 -3.99 -17.19 -18.58
C ASN A 50 -5.18 -17.91 -17.92
N HIS A 51 -6.39 -17.75 -18.46
CA HIS A 51 -7.62 -18.38 -17.97
C HIS A 51 -7.98 -18.06 -16.51
N LEU A 52 -7.49 -16.94 -15.99
CA LEU A 52 -7.82 -16.50 -14.64
C LEU A 52 -9.24 -15.92 -14.63
N GLN A 53 -10.05 -16.34 -13.65
CA GLN A 53 -11.38 -15.77 -13.45
C GLN A 53 -11.24 -14.37 -12.86
N VAL A 54 -11.59 -13.34 -13.63
CA VAL A 54 -11.50 -11.95 -13.18
C VAL A 54 -12.88 -11.32 -13.17
N SER A 55 -13.26 -10.73 -12.03
CA SER A 55 -14.48 -9.95 -11.87
C SER A 55 -14.18 -8.56 -11.33
N GLN A 56 -15.00 -7.57 -11.69
CA GLN A 56 -14.86 -6.23 -11.13
C GLN A 56 -15.41 -6.20 -9.70
N ARG A 57 -14.68 -5.52 -8.81
CA ARG A 57 -15.08 -5.27 -7.42
C ARG A 57 -15.13 -3.76 -7.19
N GLY A 58 -16.33 -3.20 -7.19
CA GLY A 58 -16.52 -1.75 -7.08
C GLY A 58 -15.95 -0.99 -8.29
N ARG A 59 -15.53 0.26 -8.08
CA ARG A 59 -15.08 1.16 -9.17
C ARG A 59 -13.60 1.05 -9.54
N VAL A 60 -12.79 0.54 -8.62
CA VAL A 60 -11.31 0.55 -8.71
C VAL A 60 -10.70 -0.79 -8.37
N GLY A 61 -11.50 -1.83 -8.14
CA GLY A 61 -11.04 -3.14 -7.72
C GLY A 61 -11.30 -4.23 -8.76
N LEU A 62 -10.44 -5.24 -8.75
CA LEU A 62 -10.65 -6.52 -9.40
C LEU A 62 -10.53 -7.63 -8.36
N GLN A 63 -11.32 -8.68 -8.55
CA GLN A 63 -11.20 -9.94 -7.87
C GLN A 63 -10.72 -10.97 -8.88
N VAL A 64 -9.61 -11.64 -8.59
CA VAL A 64 -9.11 -12.80 -9.33
C VAL A 64 -9.45 -14.05 -8.53
N GLY A 65 -10.06 -15.06 -9.15
CA GLY A 65 -10.61 -16.22 -8.45
C GLY A 65 -11.87 -15.89 -7.63
N GLN A 66 -12.16 -16.73 -6.63
CA GLN A 66 -13.36 -16.60 -5.79
C GLN A 66 -12.99 -16.10 -4.38
N PRO A 67 -13.75 -15.18 -3.78
CA PRO A 67 -13.61 -14.85 -2.37
C PRO A 67 -13.92 -16.07 -1.47
N PRO A 68 -13.30 -16.17 -0.28
CA PRO A 68 -12.33 -15.23 0.29
C PRO A 68 -10.88 -15.46 -0.19
N ASP A 69 -10.63 -16.53 -0.94
CA ASP A 69 -9.27 -17.05 -1.16
C ASP A 69 -8.54 -16.39 -2.32
N GLY A 70 -9.26 -15.96 -3.36
CA GLY A 70 -8.68 -15.37 -4.55
C GLY A 70 -8.12 -13.96 -4.32
N ALA A 71 -7.10 -13.58 -5.10
CA ALA A 71 -6.42 -12.30 -4.98
C ALA A 71 -7.34 -11.12 -5.28
N MET A 72 -7.15 -10.02 -4.56
CA MET A 72 -7.82 -8.75 -4.82
C MET A 72 -6.81 -7.72 -5.32
N ILE A 73 -7.15 -7.01 -6.39
CA ILE A 73 -6.34 -5.92 -6.93
C ILE A 73 -7.11 -4.63 -6.71
N VAL A 74 -6.48 -3.61 -6.13
CA VAL A 74 -7.04 -2.26 -5.99
C VAL A 74 -6.14 -1.29 -6.73
N PHE A 75 -6.72 -0.50 -7.63
CA PHE A 75 -5.96 0.48 -8.40
C PHE A 75 -6.02 1.86 -7.75
N GLU A 76 -4.85 2.46 -7.59
CA GLU A 76 -4.66 3.85 -7.21
C GLU A 76 -4.36 4.72 -8.44
N PRO A 77 -4.51 6.05 -8.35
CA PRO A 77 -4.25 6.94 -9.48
C PRO A 77 -2.76 7.06 -9.88
N THR A 78 -1.82 6.71 -9.00
CA THR A 78 -0.38 6.74 -9.28
C THR A 78 0.34 5.69 -8.45
N ALA A 79 1.57 5.35 -8.85
CA ALA A 79 2.42 4.46 -8.06
C ALA A 79 2.78 5.06 -6.70
N GLY A 80 3.02 6.38 -6.66
CA GLY A 80 3.31 7.10 -5.42
C GLY A 80 2.15 7.07 -4.41
N ILE A 81 0.89 7.07 -4.88
CA ILE A 81 -0.27 6.91 -3.99
C ILE A 81 -0.33 5.48 -3.46
N ALA A 82 -0.14 4.46 -4.31
CA ALA A 82 -0.12 3.07 -3.88
C ALA A 82 0.97 2.81 -2.82
N GLU A 83 2.19 3.30 -3.04
CA GLU A 83 3.28 3.24 -2.06
C GLU A 83 2.92 3.98 -0.76
N GLY A 84 2.30 5.17 -0.88
CA GLY A 84 1.82 5.94 0.25
C GLY A 84 0.86 5.16 1.14
N GLN A 85 -0.08 4.41 0.56
CA GLN A 85 -1.02 3.59 1.32
C GLN A 85 -0.33 2.51 2.16
N GLN A 86 0.77 1.92 1.70
CA GLN A 86 1.56 0.99 2.49
C GLN A 86 2.27 1.69 3.66
N ILE A 87 2.88 2.85 3.40
CA ILE A 87 3.61 3.62 4.41
C ILE A 87 2.67 4.11 5.51
N GLU A 88 1.46 4.50 5.15
CA GLU A 88 0.42 4.92 6.08
C GLU A 88 -0.29 3.74 6.77
N ALA A 89 0.19 2.51 6.57
CA ALA A 89 -0.40 1.28 7.10
C ALA A 89 -1.88 1.05 6.71
N LYS A 90 -2.31 1.63 5.59
CA LYS A 90 -3.68 1.48 5.05
C LYS A 90 -3.82 0.30 4.09
N ALA A 91 -2.72 -0.17 3.51
CA ALA A 91 -2.68 -1.30 2.60
C ALA A 91 -1.79 -2.44 3.13
N GLN A 92 -1.91 -2.77 4.41
CA GLN A 92 -1.14 -3.87 5.00
C GLN A 92 -1.49 -5.20 4.32
N GLY A 93 -0.46 -5.98 3.99
CA GLY A 93 -0.60 -7.24 3.27
C GLY A 93 -0.85 -7.11 1.77
N ALA A 94 -0.94 -5.89 1.23
CA ALA A 94 -0.86 -5.68 -0.21
C ALA A 94 0.60 -5.64 -0.66
N GLU A 95 0.88 -6.11 -1.87
CA GLU A 95 2.06 -5.79 -2.65
C GLU A 95 1.78 -4.59 -3.56
N VAL A 96 2.72 -3.66 -3.65
CA VAL A 96 2.64 -2.52 -4.56
C VAL A 96 3.30 -2.87 -5.89
N ILE A 97 2.53 -2.87 -6.96
CA ILE A 97 3.01 -3.07 -8.32
C ILE A 97 2.58 -1.85 -9.12
N GLY A 98 3.50 -0.90 -9.32
CA GLY A 98 3.17 0.39 -9.92
C GLY A 98 1.98 1.05 -9.21
N ALA A 99 0.92 1.38 -9.93
CA ALA A 99 -0.30 1.97 -9.38
C ALA A 99 -1.31 0.94 -8.80
N ALA A 100 -0.96 -0.35 -8.69
CA ALA A 100 -1.83 -1.39 -8.16
C ALA A 100 -1.39 -1.88 -6.77
N LEU A 101 -2.37 -2.13 -5.91
CA LEU A 101 -2.25 -2.83 -4.64
C LEU A 101 -2.80 -4.24 -4.81
N LEU A 102 -1.93 -5.25 -4.81
CA LEU A 102 -2.26 -6.66 -4.93
C LEU A 102 -2.33 -7.31 -3.55
N TYR A 103 -3.51 -7.74 -3.13
CA TYR A 103 -3.73 -8.51 -1.91
C TYR A 103 -3.77 -10.00 -2.27
N PRO A 104 -2.75 -10.80 -1.92
CA PRO A 104 -2.65 -12.19 -2.36
C PRO A 104 -3.74 -13.10 -1.79
N ASN A 105 -4.24 -12.79 -0.59
CA ASN A 105 -5.12 -13.65 0.19
C ASN A 105 -4.53 -15.08 0.30
N HIS A 106 -5.26 -16.11 -0.12
CA HIS A 106 -4.78 -17.50 -0.16
C HIS A 106 -4.46 -17.99 -1.58
N THR A 107 -4.23 -17.07 -2.51
CA THR A 107 -3.93 -17.42 -3.91
C THR A 107 -2.65 -18.27 -3.97
N PRO A 108 -2.66 -19.42 -4.68
CA PRO A 108 -1.47 -20.25 -4.84
C PRO A 108 -0.32 -19.46 -5.47
N GLY A 109 0.92 -19.68 -5.00
CA GLY A 109 2.07 -18.88 -5.45
C GLY A 109 2.28 -18.86 -6.97
N SER A 110 2.01 -19.96 -7.67
CA SER A 110 2.09 -20.01 -9.14
C SER A 110 1.06 -19.12 -9.83
N GLU A 111 -0.15 -19.03 -9.28
CA GLU A 111 -1.20 -18.14 -9.79
C GLU A 111 -0.89 -16.68 -9.46
N LEU A 112 -0.39 -16.42 -8.24
CA LEU A 112 0.02 -15.10 -7.81
C LEU A 112 1.12 -14.52 -8.72
N THR A 113 2.16 -15.32 -9.03
CA THR A 113 3.21 -14.92 -9.97
C THR A 113 2.67 -14.58 -11.36
N LEU A 114 1.64 -15.30 -11.85
CA LEU A 114 1.00 -14.94 -13.13
C LEU A 114 0.28 -13.59 -13.03
N ILE A 115 -0.41 -13.33 -11.92
CA ILE A 115 -1.10 -12.07 -11.66
C ILE A 115 -0.10 -10.91 -11.63
N GLU A 116 0.99 -11.03 -10.86
CA GLU A 116 2.07 -10.04 -10.76
C GLU A 116 2.68 -9.71 -12.14
N ASN A 117 2.99 -10.76 -12.91
CA ASN A 117 3.54 -10.62 -14.26
C ASN A 117 2.59 -9.90 -15.21
N CYS A 118 1.29 -10.21 -15.15
CA CYS A 118 0.29 -9.51 -15.95
C CYS A 118 0.17 -8.05 -15.54
N LEU A 119 0.11 -7.75 -14.24
CA LEU A 119 0.05 -6.37 -13.73
C LEU A 119 1.27 -5.56 -14.19
N GLY A 120 2.46 -6.14 -14.12
CA GLY A 120 3.72 -5.51 -14.54
C GLY A 120 3.78 -5.05 -16.00
N GLN A 121 2.81 -5.41 -16.85
CA GLN A 121 2.70 -4.98 -18.25
C GLN A 121 1.90 -3.68 -18.45
N GLY A 122 1.13 -3.22 -17.46
CA GLY A 122 0.18 -2.11 -17.69
C GLY A 122 0.02 -1.12 -16.53
N VAL A 123 0.49 -1.43 -15.33
CA VAL A 123 0.34 -0.55 -14.15
C VAL A 123 1.58 0.27 -13.83
N LYS A 124 2.64 0.14 -14.65
CA LYS A 124 3.89 0.91 -14.51
C LYS A 124 3.69 2.31 -15.08
N GLU A 125 4.25 3.31 -14.40
CA GLU A 125 4.33 4.65 -14.95
C GLU A 125 5.23 4.64 -16.21
N PRO A 126 4.86 5.36 -17.29
CA PRO A 126 5.73 5.49 -18.45
C PRO A 126 7.04 6.14 -18.01
N LYS A 127 8.17 5.53 -18.40
CA LYS A 127 9.49 6.15 -18.23
C LYS A 127 9.54 7.38 -19.14
N GLU A 128 9.81 8.55 -18.56
CA GLU A 128 10.11 9.79 -19.30
C GLU A 128 11.37 9.63 -20.15
#